data_AF-A0A2V5LUJ6-F1
#
_entry.id   AF-A0A2V5LUJ6-F1
#
_cell.length_a   1.000
_cell.length_b   1.000
_cell.length_c   1.000
_cell.angle_alpha   90.00
_cell.angle_beta   90.00
_cell.angle_gamma   90.00
#
_symmetry.space_group_name_H-M   'P 1'
#
loop_
_entity.id
_entity.type
_entity.pdbx_description
1 polymer ?
#
loop_
_entity_poly.entity_id
_entity_poly.type
_entity_poly.pdbx_seq_one_letter_code
_entity_poly.pdbx_strand_id
1 'polypeptide(L)'
;MLEGAATFRLQHKANRLRQRIEGHTRDEVLFQAVAEALGYKQNRLAFTLLAQRLPLSFLRKRQDDAEALLFGIAGFLDVLSSDVQRKSARSYLNSLWHRWWKHRAAFSRLILPGKLWKMSGVRPLNHPHRRLGALAALVTEWKRFATLTHAAEAAPVMRFVTGLRHSFWSCHYNLAVAGASSSRALIGSSRAADIVVNVIYPLAVNDDRDVWNDYKKLRAQVSSQAARIAAARLFADDPRQRKFTRSLMGQQGLLQIYEDFCLRDSSDCANCPFPEQLRSW
;
A
#
# COMPACT_ATOMS: atom_id res chain seq x y z
N MET A 1 -24.43 -13.07 3.52
CA MET A 1 -24.07 -11.70 3.94
C MET A 1 -22.59 -11.33 3.73
N LEU A 2 -21.63 -11.81 4.54
CA LEU A 2 -20.23 -11.34 4.46
C LEU A 2 -19.59 -11.57 3.08
N GLU A 3 -19.87 -12.69 2.43
CA GLU A 3 -19.41 -12.96 1.06
C GLU A 3 -19.97 -11.94 0.06
N GLY A 4 -21.26 -11.62 0.14
CA GLY A 4 -21.89 -10.59 -0.70
C GLY A 4 -21.28 -9.21 -0.48
N ALA A 5 -21.10 -8.80 0.78
CA ALA A 5 -20.46 -7.53 1.12
C ALA A 5 -18.99 -7.46 0.65
N ALA A 6 -18.24 -8.56 0.77
CA ALA A 6 -16.87 -8.65 0.28
C ALA A 6 -16.79 -8.63 -1.26
N THR A 7 -17.73 -9.28 -1.94
CA THR A 7 -17.86 -9.25 -3.41
C THR A 7 -18.17 -7.84 -3.89
N PHE A 8 -19.15 -7.17 -3.28
CA PHE A 8 -19.47 -5.78 -3.56
C PHE A 8 -18.25 -4.88 -3.38
N ARG A 9 -17.51 -5.03 -2.28
CA ARG A 9 -16.28 -4.26 -2.02
C ARG A 9 -15.18 -4.52 -3.05
N LEU A 10 -15.02 -5.76 -3.49
CA LEU A 10 -14.07 -6.13 -4.55
C LEU A 10 -14.46 -5.47 -5.87
N GLN A 11 -15.72 -5.58 -6.28
CA GLN A 11 -16.24 -4.97 -7.51
C GLN A 11 -16.13 -3.44 -7.49
N HIS A 12 -16.46 -2.83 -6.36
CA HIS A 12 -16.36 -1.38 -6.20
C HIS A 12 -14.90 -0.90 -6.31
N LYS A 13 -13.92 -1.65 -5.77
CA LYS A 13 -12.50 -1.36 -6.00
C LYS A 13 -12.09 -1.56 -7.46
N ALA A 14 -12.56 -2.63 -8.11
CA ALA A 14 -12.28 -2.91 -9.51
C ALA A 14 -12.76 -1.75 -10.40
N ASN A 15 -14.00 -1.30 -10.20
CA ASN A 15 -14.59 -0.17 -10.92
C ASN A 15 -13.77 1.13 -10.75
N ARG A 16 -13.30 1.45 -9.53
CA ARG A 16 -12.42 2.62 -9.31
C ARG A 16 -11.09 2.52 -10.04
N LEU A 17 -10.51 1.32 -10.14
CA LEU A 17 -9.28 1.13 -10.91
C LEU A 17 -9.57 1.16 -12.42
N ARG A 18 -10.74 0.67 -12.87
CA ARG A 18 -11.17 0.74 -14.28
C ARG A 18 -11.25 2.19 -14.75
N GLN A 19 -11.89 3.06 -13.97
CA GLN A 19 -11.97 4.49 -14.27
C GLN A 19 -10.59 5.15 -14.40
N ARG A 20 -9.60 4.72 -13.61
CA ARG A 20 -8.23 5.26 -13.72
C ARG A 20 -7.51 4.77 -14.98
N ILE A 21 -7.84 3.58 -15.47
CA ILE A 21 -7.25 3.01 -16.70
C ILE A 21 -7.72 3.79 -17.93
N GLU A 22 -8.88 4.45 -17.89
CA GLU A 22 -9.34 5.29 -19.02
C GLU A 22 -8.37 6.43 -19.35
N GLY A 23 -7.64 6.96 -18.36
CA GLY A 23 -6.65 8.02 -18.53
C GLY A 23 -5.18 7.57 -18.46
N HIS A 24 -4.92 6.29 -18.17
CA HIS A 24 -3.57 5.79 -17.88
C HIS A 24 -3.39 4.34 -18.33
N THR A 25 -2.15 3.93 -18.60
CA THR A 25 -1.89 2.50 -18.85
C THR A 25 -2.15 1.68 -17.59
N ARG A 26 -2.48 0.39 -17.76
CA ARG A 26 -2.67 -0.56 -16.64
C ARG A 26 -1.47 -0.58 -15.69
N ASP A 27 -0.25 -0.57 -16.24
CA ASP A 27 1.00 -0.53 -15.49
C ASP A 27 1.12 0.75 -14.64
N GLU A 28 0.72 1.89 -15.17
CA GLU A 28 0.73 3.16 -14.44
C GLU A 28 -0.30 3.14 -13.29
N VAL A 29 -1.50 2.62 -13.53
CA VAL A 29 -2.53 2.47 -12.49
C VAL A 29 -2.06 1.49 -11.41
N LEU A 30 -1.44 0.37 -11.78
CA LEU A 30 -0.86 -0.58 -10.84
C LEU A 30 0.24 0.07 -9.99
N PHE A 31 1.14 0.86 -10.60
CA PHE A 31 2.20 1.55 -9.89
C PHE A 31 1.65 2.53 -8.85
N GLN A 32 0.72 3.39 -9.27
CA GLN A 32 0.09 4.35 -8.35
C GLN A 32 -0.69 3.66 -7.24
N ALA A 33 -1.45 2.59 -7.54
CA ALA A 33 -2.21 1.85 -6.54
C ALA A 33 -1.31 1.11 -5.52
N VAL A 34 -0.14 0.60 -5.95
CA VAL A 34 0.84 0.01 -5.04
C VAL A 34 1.53 1.10 -4.20
N ALA A 35 1.89 2.23 -4.79
CA ALA A 35 2.44 3.37 -4.04
C ALA A 35 1.47 3.83 -2.94
N GLU A 36 0.19 4.02 -3.29
CA GLU A 36 -0.90 4.31 -2.34
C GLU A 36 -0.96 3.28 -1.19
N ALA A 37 -0.88 1.98 -1.52
CA ALA A 37 -0.90 0.92 -0.53
C ALA A 37 0.32 0.96 0.41
N LEU A 38 1.50 1.37 -0.08
CA LEU A 38 2.71 1.54 0.74
C LEU A 38 2.62 2.72 1.70
N GLY A 39 1.75 3.70 1.45
CA GLY A 39 1.51 4.85 2.31
C GLY A 39 0.71 4.56 3.59
N TYR A 40 0.06 3.38 3.70
CA TYR A 40 -0.87 3.07 4.80
C TYR A 40 -1.94 4.18 4.96
N LYS A 41 -2.67 4.21 6.09
CA LYS A 41 -3.67 5.28 6.33
C LYS A 41 -3.04 6.67 6.41
N GLN A 42 -1.85 6.80 7.00
CA GLN A 42 -1.29 8.10 7.38
C GLN A 42 -0.56 8.83 6.24
N ASN A 43 0.03 8.11 5.28
CA ASN A 43 0.82 8.68 4.19
C ASN A 43 0.25 8.34 2.81
N ARG A 44 -0.99 7.84 2.72
CA ARG A 44 -1.63 7.49 1.44
C ARG A 44 -1.59 8.64 0.45
N LEU A 45 -2.02 9.83 0.87
CA LEU A 45 -2.05 11.02 0.02
C LEU A 45 -0.66 11.40 -0.49
N ALA A 46 0.35 11.39 0.38
CA ALA A 46 1.73 11.72 0.01
C ALA A 46 2.26 10.77 -1.06
N PHE A 47 2.06 9.45 -0.89
CA PHE A 47 2.45 8.46 -1.90
C PHE A 47 1.63 8.56 -3.20
N THR A 48 0.34 8.93 -3.12
CA THR A 48 -0.52 9.14 -4.30
C THR A 48 0.05 10.28 -5.15
N LEU A 49 0.28 11.43 -4.52
CA LEU A 49 0.80 12.62 -5.21
C LEU A 49 2.19 12.36 -5.78
N LEU A 50 3.03 11.63 -5.04
CA LEU A 50 4.37 11.28 -5.50
C LEU A 50 4.33 10.41 -6.77
N ALA A 51 3.51 9.35 -6.77
CA ALA A 51 3.38 8.47 -7.93
C ALA A 51 2.75 9.17 -9.14
N GLN A 52 1.84 10.13 -8.92
CA GLN A 52 1.29 10.95 -10.00
C GLN A 52 2.31 11.94 -10.58
N ARG A 53 3.19 12.53 -9.74
CA ARG A 53 4.26 13.44 -10.19
C ARG A 53 5.42 12.71 -10.86
N LEU A 54 5.61 11.44 -10.56
CA LEU A 54 6.64 10.57 -11.14
C LEU A 54 6.00 9.36 -11.79
N PRO A 55 5.48 9.49 -13.02
CA PRO A 55 4.89 8.37 -13.74
C PRO A 55 5.88 7.21 -13.85
N LEU A 56 5.38 5.98 -13.76
CA LEU A 56 6.20 4.77 -13.87
C LEU A 56 7.03 4.76 -15.15
N SER A 57 6.43 5.16 -16.28
CA SER A 57 7.13 5.22 -17.58
C SER A 57 8.35 6.15 -17.55
N PHE A 58 8.28 7.24 -16.79
CA PHE A 58 9.38 8.18 -16.59
C PHE A 58 10.49 7.57 -15.72
N LEU A 59 10.12 6.92 -14.62
CA LEU A 59 11.06 6.26 -13.71
C LEU A 59 11.77 5.07 -14.37
N ARG A 60 11.06 4.25 -15.16
CA ARG A 60 11.64 3.10 -15.87
C ARG A 60 12.66 3.47 -16.94
N LYS A 61 12.57 4.67 -17.52
CA LYS A 61 13.58 5.20 -18.45
C LYS A 61 14.83 5.73 -17.72
N ARG A 62 14.75 5.93 -16.40
CA ARG A 62 15.79 6.50 -15.54
C ARG A 62 16.02 5.63 -14.32
N GLN A 63 16.09 4.32 -14.49
CA GLN A 63 16.12 3.37 -13.37
C GLN A 63 17.24 3.67 -12.37
N ASP A 64 18.43 4.03 -12.86
CA ASP A 64 19.58 4.35 -12.01
C ASP A 64 19.35 5.60 -11.13
N ASP A 65 18.49 6.52 -11.58
CA ASP A 65 18.15 7.75 -10.86
C ASP A 65 16.77 7.69 -10.21
N ALA A 66 16.01 6.62 -10.41
CA ALA A 66 14.61 6.51 -9.98
C ALA A 66 14.47 6.69 -8.46
N GLU A 67 15.37 6.11 -7.68
CA GLU A 67 15.39 6.29 -6.23
C GLU A 67 15.68 7.74 -5.84
N ALA A 68 16.68 8.37 -6.45
CA ALA A 68 17.02 9.76 -6.17
C ALA A 68 15.90 10.74 -6.55
N LEU A 69 15.21 10.49 -7.67
CA LEU A 69 14.03 11.24 -8.10
C LEU A 69 12.88 11.10 -7.10
N LEU A 70 12.58 9.87 -6.67
CA LEU A 70 11.55 9.60 -5.67
C LEU A 70 11.84 10.33 -4.35
N PHE A 71 13.06 10.22 -3.82
CA PHE A 71 13.46 10.87 -2.57
C PHE A 71 13.55 12.39 -2.68
N GLY A 72 14.03 12.90 -3.82
CA GLY A 72 14.12 14.33 -4.11
C GLY A 72 12.74 14.99 -4.18
N ILE A 73 11.83 14.42 -4.97
CA ILE A 73 10.45 14.93 -5.10
C ILE A 73 9.65 14.71 -3.81
N ALA A 74 9.96 13.70 -3.01
CA ALA A 74 9.40 13.57 -1.66
C ALA A 74 9.85 14.69 -0.70
N GLY A 75 10.88 15.47 -1.06
CA GLY A 75 11.46 16.51 -0.21
C GLY A 75 12.39 15.97 0.87
N PHE A 76 12.79 14.69 0.80
CA PHE A 76 13.61 14.05 1.83
C PHE A 76 15.11 14.36 1.70
N LEU A 77 15.53 14.91 0.56
CA LEU A 77 16.93 15.25 0.29
C LEU A 77 17.26 16.71 0.59
N ASP A 78 16.27 17.63 0.53
CA ASP A 78 16.49 19.07 0.78
C ASP A 78 16.69 19.39 2.28
N VAL A 79 16.28 18.51 3.20
CA VAL A 79 16.34 18.73 4.66
C VAL A 79 17.68 18.28 5.28
N LEU A 80 18.54 17.62 4.51
CA LEU A 80 19.76 16.97 5.04
C LEU A 80 21.01 17.85 4.95
N SER A 81 20.85 19.16 4.74
CA SER A 81 21.94 20.12 4.49
C SER A 81 22.73 20.56 5.73
N SER A 82 22.42 20.11 6.94
CA SER A 82 23.24 20.45 8.11
C SER A 82 23.20 19.38 9.21
N ASP A 83 24.38 18.85 9.53
CA ASP A 83 24.79 18.16 10.78
C ASP A 83 24.25 16.77 11.18
N VAL A 84 23.25 16.19 10.54
CA VAL A 84 22.68 14.89 11.02
C VAL A 84 23.33 13.63 10.38
N GLN A 85 24.48 13.77 9.72
CA GLN A 85 25.10 12.63 9.03
C GLN A 85 25.95 11.74 9.95
N ARG A 86 25.32 10.72 10.53
CA ARG A 86 26.06 9.56 11.07
C ARG A 86 26.83 8.86 9.94
N LYS A 87 28.09 8.48 10.21
CA LYS A 87 29.05 7.91 9.24
C LYS A 87 28.48 6.73 8.43
N SER A 88 27.57 5.93 9.01
CA SER A 88 27.06 4.70 8.39
C SER A 88 26.14 4.90 7.17
N ALA A 89 25.41 6.03 7.09
CA ALA A 89 24.51 6.31 5.96
C ALA A 89 25.07 7.34 4.96
N ARG A 90 26.24 7.93 5.26
CA ARG A 90 26.83 9.04 4.51
C ARG A 90 27.08 8.70 3.03
N SER A 91 27.72 7.56 2.76
CA SER A 91 28.03 7.15 1.38
C SER A 91 26.77 6.97 0.54
N TYR A 92 25.77 6.28 1.09
CA TYR A 92 24.48 6.08 0.43
C TYR A 92 23.73 7.39 0.18
N LEU A 93 23.66 8.26 1.20
CA LEU A 93 23.00 9.55 1.07
C LEU A 93 23.71 10.47 0.06
N ASN A 94 25.04 10.51 0.06
CA ASN A 94 25.82 11.28 -0.91
C ASN A 94 25.54 10.78 -2.33
N SER A 95 25.47 9.48 -2.55
CA SER A 95 25.11 8.90 -3.86
C SER A 95 23.72 9.36 -4.33
N LEU A 96 22.71 9.31 -3.45
CA LEU A 96 21.36 9.83 -3.75
C LEU A 96 21.39 11.33 -4.06
N TRP A 97 22.09 12.12 -3.25
CA TRP A 97 22.20 13.57 -3.44
C TRP A 97 22.86 13.92 -4.77
N HIS A 98 23.98 13.27 -5.12
CA HIS A 98 24.67 13.51 -6.39
C HIS A 98 23.81 13.20 -7.62
N ARG A 99 22.98 12.15 -7.54
CA ARG A 99 22.02 11.82 -8.60
C ARG A 99 20.88 12.84 -8.65
N TRP A 100 20.31 13.20 -7.50
CA TRP A 100 19.22 14.17 -7.40
C TRP A 100 19.63 15.57 -7.87
N TRP A 101 20.85 16.01 -7.55
CA TRP A 101 21.36 17.34 -7.87
C TRP A 101 21.22 17.70 -9.36
N LYS A 102 21.43 16.71 -10.25
CA LYS A 102 21.28 16.85 -11.70
C LYS A 102 19.86 17.19 -12.13
N HIS A 103 18.87 16.76 -11.36
CA HIS A 103 17.44 16.89 -11.65
C HIS A 103 16.80 18.04 -10.84
N ARG A 104 17.37 18.41 -9.70
CA ARG A 104 16.75 19.32 -8.71
C ARG A 104 16.18 20.61 -9.31
N ALA A 105 16.91 21.28 -10.20
CA ALA A 105 16.46 22.54 -10.81
C ALA A 105 15.16 22.35 -11.62
N ALA A 106 15.11 21.32 -12.47
CA ALA A 106 13.97 21.01 -13.33
C ALA A 106 12.72 20.56 -12.55
N PHE A 107 12.91 19.91 -11.40
CA PHE A 107 11.82 19.33 -10.61
C PHE A 107 11.47 20.13 -9.33
N SER A 108 12.06 21.31 -9.13
CA SER A 108 11.87 22.14 -7.93
C SER A 108 10.41 22.41 -7.57
N ARG A 109 9.56 22.69 -8.57
CA ARG A 109 8.11 22.93 -8.39
C ARG A 109 7.31 21.67 -8.08
N LEU A 110 7.89 20.50 -8.32
CA LEU A 110 7.26 19.19 -8.08
C LEU A 110 7.64 18.61 -6.71
N ILE A 111 8.47 19.28 -5.92
CA ILE A 111 8.80 18.81 -4.56
C ILE A 111 7.56 18.86 -3.67
N LEU A 112 7.33 17.80 -2.90
CA LEU A 112 6.24 17.70 -1.94
C LEU A 112 6.62 18.39 -0.62
N PRO A 113 5.75 19.21 -0.03
CA PRO A 113 6.04 19.85 1.24
C PRO A 113 6.09 18.81 2.38
N GLY A 114 7.09 18.94 3.27
CA GLY A 114 7.34 18.00 4.37
C GLY A 114 6.12 17.70 5.26
N LYS A 115 5.22 18.69 5.45
CA LYS A 115 3.99 18.55 6.25
C LYS A 115 3.00 17.48 5.75
N LEU A 116 3.11 17.08 4.47
CA LEU A 116 2.31 15.97 3.92
C LEU A 116 2.73 14.62 4.48
N TRP A 117 3.97 14.50 4.95
CA TRP A 117 4.52 13.26 5.46
C TRP A 117 4.31 13.16 6.97
N LYS A 118 3.57 12.14 7.39
CA LYS A 118 3.47 11.73 8.79
C LYS A 118 4.59 10.75 9.11
N MET A 119 5.62 11.28 9.79
CA MET A 119 6.82 10.52 10.20
C MET A 119 6.77 10.07 11.67
N SER A 120 6.14 10.87 12.53
CA SER A 120 5.99 10.58 13.96
C SER A 120 4.90 9.53 14.24
N GLY A 121 5.08 8.72 15.29
CA GLY A 121 4.12 7.67 15.66
C GLY A 121 4.01 6.51 14.67
N VAL A 122 4.87 6.46 13.64
CA VAL A 122 4.92 5.37 12.66
C VAL A 122 5.90 4.29 13.16
N ARG A 123 5.48 3.02 13.09
CA ARG A 123 6.37 1.89 13.39
C ARG A 123 7.61 1.96 12.48
N PRO A 124 8.84 1.69 12.96
CA PRO A 124 10.06 1.86 12.15
C PRO A 124 10.03 1.13 10.79
N LEU A 125 9.44 -0.07 10.73
CA LEU A 125 9.30 -0.84 9.48
C LEU A 125 8.34 -0.21 8.46
N ASN A 126 7.47 0.70 8.90
CA ASN A 126 6.52 1.42 8.06
C ASN A 126 6.94 2.86 7.78
N HIS A 127 8.13 3.27 8.21
CA HIS A 127 8.61 4.63 8.04
C HIS A 127 8.59 5.03 6.55
N PRO A 128 8.10 6.24 6.19
CA PRO A 128 7.96 6.66 4.79
C PRO A 128 9.23 6.55 3.95
N HIS A 129 10.41 6.88 4.51
CA HIS A 129 11.68 6.70 3.79
C HIS A 129 11.90 5.24 3.37
N ARG A 130 11.77 4.27 4.29
CA ARG A 130 11.90 2.85 3.96
C ARG A 130 10.85 2.38 2.96
N ARG A 131 9.62 2.89 3.06
CA ARG A 131 8.53 2.57 2.11
C ARG A 131 8.82 3.12 0.72
N LEU A 132 9.45 4.28 0.64
CA LEU A 132 9.89 4.87 -0.62
C LEU A 132 11.05 4.09 -1.24
N GLY A 133 12.00 3.63 -0.41
CA GLY A 133 13.03 2.67 -0.83
C GLY A 133 12.47 1.36 -1.35
N ALA A 134 11.39 0.85 -0.74
CA ALA A 134 10.68 -0.32 -1.25
C ALA A 134 10.03 -0.05 -2.62
N LEU A 135 9.46 1.14 -2.82
CA LEU A 135 8.90 1.55 -4.11
C LEU A 135 10.00 1.68 -5.18
N ALA A 136 11.16 2.23 -4.84
CA ALA A 136 12.31 2.32 -5.74
C ALA A 136 12.81 0.92 -6.16
N ALA A 137 12.98 0.00 -5.21
CA ALA A 137 13.33 -1.39 -5.51
C ALA A 137 12.30 -2.08 -6.41
N LEU A 138 11.01 -1.76 -6.23
CA LEU A 138 9.94 -2.29 -7.07
C LEU A 138 10.00 -1.77 -8.51
N VAL A 139 10.40 -0.51 -8.72
CA VAL A 139 10.58 0.09 -10.05
C VAL A 139 11.67 -0.66 -10.84
N THR A 140 12.78 -1.02 -10.20
CA THR A 140 13.86 -1.80 -10.84
C THR A 140 13.35 -3.18 -11.26
N GLU A 141 12.56 -3.84 -10.42
CA GLU A 141 12.01 -5.17 -10.70
C GLU A 141 10.63 -5.13 -11.41
N TRP A 142 10.25 -3.98 -11.98
CA TRP A 142 8.86 -3.74 -12.40
C TRP A 142 8.36 -4.75 -13.42
N LYS A 143 9.18 -5.09 -14.42
CA LYS A 143 8.78 -6.06 -15.46
C LYS A 143 8.36 -7.39 -14.84
N ARG A 144 9.15 -7.91 -13.90
CA ARG A 144 8.87 -9.16 -13.19
C ARG A 144 7.64 -9.04 -12.32
N PHE A 145 7.49 -7.92 -11.60
CA PHE A 145 6.30 -7.66 -10.80
C PHE A 145 5.03 -7.63 -11.64
N ALA A 146 5.02 -6.85 -12.73
CA ALA A 146 3.89 -6.71 -13.64
C ALA A 146 3.45 -8.08 -14.20
N THR A 147 4.40 -8.90 -14.68
CA THR A 147 4.11 -10.28 -15.16
C THR A 147 3.42 -11.12 -14.08
N LEU A 148 3.90 -11.11 -12.84
CA LEU A 148 3.28 -11.84 -11.74
C LEU A 148 1.88 -11.33 -11.41
N THR A 149 1.65 -10.02 -11.49
CA THR A 149 0.32 -9.45 -11.24
C THR A 149 -0.69 -9.74 -12.35
N HIS A 150 -0.24 -9.93 -13.60
CA HIS A 150 -1.10 -10.34 -14.71
C HIS A 150 -1.58 -11.80 -14.58
N ALA A 151 -0.76 -12.69 -14.04
CA ALA A 151 -1.19 -14.04 -13.71
C ALA A 151 -2.27 -14.07 -12.62
N ALA A 152 -2.35 -13.00 -11.81
CA ALA A 152 -3.33 -12.79 -10.75
C ALA A 152 -3.34 -13.87 -9.66
N GLU A 153 -2.21 -14.55 -9.43
CA GLU A 153 -2.08 -15.53 -8.35
C GLU A 153 -1.49 -14.89 -7.09
N ALA A 154 -2.14 -15.06 -5.94
CA ALA A 154 -1.68 -14.45 -4.70
C ALA A 154 -0.29 -14.93 -4.25
N ALA A 155 -0.04 -16.25 -4.27
CA ALA A 155 1.18 -16.80 -3.69
C ALA A 155 2.46 -16.34 -4.41
N PRO A 156 2.56 -16.38 -5.76
CA PRO A 156 3.71 -15.84 -6.48
C PRO A 156 3.95 -14.35 -6.21
N VAL A 157 2.89 -13.53 -6.23
CA VAL A 157 3.01 -12.09 -5.93
C VAL A 157 3.48 -11.88 -4.49
N MET A 158 2.86 -12.54 -3.51
CA MET A 158 3.25 -12.38 -2.11
C MET A 158 4.69 -12.79 -1.87
N ARG A 159 5.16 -13.88 -2.47
CA ARG A 159 6.56 -14.31 -2.41
C ARG A 159 7.50 -13.27 -3.01
N PHE A 160 7.15 -12.71 -4.18
CA PHE A 160 7.95 -11.65 -4.79
C PHE A 160 8.02 -10.40 -3.89
N VAL A 161 6.88 -9.91 -3.42
CA VAL A 161 6.80 -8.68 -2.61
C VAL A 161 7.55 -8.82 -1.28
N THR A 162 7.42 -9.97 -0.61
CA THR A 162 8.14 -10.27 0.64
C THR A 162 9.61 -10.63 0.42
N GLY A 163 9.94 -11.11 -0.77
CA GLY A 163 11.29 -11.41 -1.25
C GLY A 163 12.07 -10.18 -1.72
N LEU A 164 11.42 -9.04 -1.92
CA LEU A 164 12.08 -7.80 -2.37
C LEU A 164 13.18 -7.36 -1.37
N ARG A 165 14.35 -7.00 -1.89
CA ARG A 165 15.53 -6.57 -1.12
C ARG A 165 16.07 -5.27 -1.66
N HIS A 166 16.81 -4.56 -0.81
CA HIS A 166 17.52 -3.36 -1.17
C HIS A 166 18.76 -3.23 -0.29
N SER A 167 19.91 -2.90 -0.89
CA SER A 167 21.22 -2.84 -0.21
C SER A 167 21.20 -2.00 1.07
N PHE A 168 20.62 -0.80 1.01
CA PHE A 168 20.45 0.08 2.17
C PHE A 168 19.19 -0.22 3.00
N TRP A 169 18.00 -0.15 2.37
CA TRP A 169 16.71 -0.24 3.07
C TRP A 169 16.39 -1.58 3.69
N SER A 170 17.08 -2.68 3.35
CA SER A 170 16.89 -3.93 4.07
C SER A 170 17.27 -3.81 5.54
N CYS A 171 18.29 -3.00 5.86
CA CYS A 171 18.79 -2.80 7.23
C CYS A 171 18.39 -1.43 7.83
N HIS A 172 17.96 -0.45 7.02
CA HIS A 172 17.65 0.91 7.51
C HIS A 172 16.15 1.24 7.50
N TYR A 173 15.70 2.08 8.44
CA TYR A 173 14.31 2.56 8.52
C TYR A 173 14.13 3.98 7.99
N ASN A 174 15.14 4.83 8.17
CA ASN A 174 15.18 6.20 7.67
C ASN A 174 16.63 6.58 7.34
N LEU A 175 16.84 7.83 6.91
CA LEU A 175 18.15 8.33 6.48
C LEU A 175 19.02 8.83 7.65
N ALA A 176 18.45 8.94 8.86
CA ALA A 176 19.09 9.59 10.03
C ALA A 176 19.59 8.59 11.09
N VAL A 177 19.02 7.39 11.13
CA VAL A 177 19.30 6.37 12.16
C VAL A 177 20.22 5.29 11.60
N ALA A 178 21.12 4.78 12.45
CA ALA A 178 21.98 3.65 12.10
C ALA A 178 21.14 2.42 11.72
N GLY A 179 21.68 1.60 10.81
CA GLY A 179 21.04 0.35 10.40
C GLY A 179 20.81 -0.61 11.56
N ALA A 180 19.79 -1.43 11.44
CA ALA A 180 19.58 -2.58 12.29
C ALA A 180 20.64 -3.67 12.01
N SER A 181 20.92 -4.49 13.03
CA SER A 181 21.87 -5.61 12.94
C SER A 181 21.41 -6.74 12.03
N SER A 182 20.11 -6.81 11.70
CA SER A 182 19.54 -7.86 10.85
C SER A 182 18.76 -7.29 9.67
N SER A 183 18.94 -7.94 8.52
CA SER A 183 18.18 -7.65 7.30
C SER A 183 16.71 -8.00 7.51
N ARG A 184 15.81 -7.09 7.12
CA ARG A 184 14.36 -7.28 7.19
C ARG A 184 13.74 -7.07 5.82
N ALA A 185 12.64 -7.79 5.56
CA ALA A 185 11.86 -7.58 4.34
C ALA A 185 11.45 -6.11 4.20
N LEU A 186 11.47 -5.59 2.97
CA LEU A 186 11.03 -4.23 2.70
C LEU A 186 9.51 -4.12 2.89
N ILE A 187 8.78 -5.13 2.43
CA ILE A 187 7.33 -5.24 2.54
C ILE A 187 7.00 -6.57 3.25
N GLY A 188 6.30 -6.49 4.38
CA GLY A 188 5.92 -7.66 5.17
C GLY A 188 4.70 -8.39 4.60
N SER A 189 4.49 -9.63 5.04
CA SER A 189 3.41 -10.52 4.57
C SER A 189 2.01 -9.89 4.67
N SER A 190 1.71 -9.20 5.77
CA SER A 190 0.43 -8.49 5.93
C SER A 190 0.21 -7.44 4.86
N ARG A 191 1.25 -6.66 4.50
CA ARG A 191 1.14 -5.62 3.47
C ARG A 191 1.13 -6.22 2.06
N ALA A 192 1.84 -7.31 1.83
CA ALA A 192 1.74 -8.06 0.59
C ALA A 192 0.31 -8.59 0.36
N ALA A 193 -0.30 -9.17 1.40
CA ALA A 193 -1.70 -9.62 1.37
C ALA A 193 -2.67 -8.45 1.12
N ASP A 194 -2.45 -7.29 1.75
CA ASP A 194 -3.22 -6.08 1.50
C ASP A 194 -3.11 -5.62 0.04
N ILE A 195 -1.91 -5.65 -0.56
CA ILE A 195 -1.70 -5.29 -1.98
C ILE A 195 -2.46 -6.25 -2.88
N VAL A 196 -2.40 -7.56 -2.61
CA VAL A 196 -3.14 -8.56 -3.39
C VAL A 196 -4.65 -8.28 -3.36
N VAL A 197 -5.22 -8.15 -2.16
CA VAL A 197 -6.67 -7.98 -1.98
C VAL A 197 -7.21 -6.62 -2.44
N ASN A 198 -6.42 -5.55 -2.29
CA ASN A 198 -6.88 -4.19 -2.57
C ASN A 198 -6.45 -3.63 -3.91
N VAL A 199 -5.48 -4.26 -4.60
CA VAL A 199 -4.94 -3.78 -5.87
C VAL A 199 -4.97 -4.86 -6.95
N ILE A 200 -4.33 -6.00 -6.71
CA ILE A 200 -4.10 -7.00 -7.77
C ILE A 200 -5.38 -7.71 -8.14
N TYR A 201 -6.15 -8.21 -7.17
CA TYR A 201 -7.43 -8.85 -7.44
C TYR A 201 -8.46 -7.90 -8.05
N PRO A 202 -8.64 -6.65 -7.57
CA PRO A 202 -9.45 -5.66 -8.27
C PRO A 202 -9.02 -5.41 -9.72
N LEU A 203 -7.72 -5.36 -10.04
CA LEU A 203 -7.24 -5.26 -11.42
C LEU A 203 -7.53 -6.52 -12.23
N ALA A 204 -7.36 -7.70 -11.64
CA ALA A 204 -7.65 -8.97 -12.29
C ALA A 204 -9.15 -9.10 -12.65
N VAL A 205 -10.05 -8.55 -11.82
CA VAL A 205 -11.49 -8.43 -12.14
C VAL A 205 -11.72 -7.53 -13.36
N ASN A 206 -10.91 -6.49 -13.56
CA ASN A 206 -10.99 -5.68 -14.79
C ASN A 206 -10.43 -6.40 -16.02
N ASP A 207 -9.56 -7.40 -15.81
CA ASP A 207 -9.02 -8.29 -16.84
C ASP A 207 -9.92 -9.55 -17.03
N ASP A 208 -11.18 -9.50 -16.56
CA ASP A 208 -12.19 -10.57 -16.61
C ASP A 208 -11.74 -11.92 -16.00
N ARG A 209 -10.84 -11.88 -15.01
CA ARG A 209 -10.36 -13.07 -14.30
C ARG A 209 -11.28 -13.40 -13.13
N ASP A 210 -11.74 -14.64 -13.06
CA ASP A 210 -12.36 -15.16 -11.84
C ASP A 210 -11.30 -15.40 -10.76
N VAL A 211 -11.25 -14.49 -9.79
CA VAL A 211 -10.35 -14.56 -8.64
C VAL A 211 -11.08 -14.94 -7.34
N TRP A 212 -12.40 -15.14 -7.38
CA TRP A 212 -13.20 -15.21 -6.14
C TRP A 212 -12.84 -16.43 -5.29
N ASN A 213 -12.62 -17.57 -5.93
CA ASN A 213 -12.24 -18.80 -5.23
C ASN A 213 -10.88 -18.66 -4.51
N ASP A 214 -9.92 -17.96 -5.11
CA ASP A 214 -8.62 -17.72 -4.49
C ASP A 214 -8.67 -16.59 -3.46
N TYR A 215 -9.51 -15.58 -3.69
CA TYR A 215 -9.81 -14.51 -2.74
C TYR A 215 -10.31 -15.05 -1.40
N LYS A 216 -11.24 -16.01 -1.42
CA LYS A 216 -11.80 -16.65 -0.21
C LYS A 216 -10.77 -17.42 0.61
N LYS A 217 -9.75 -17.98 -0.03
CA LYS A 217 -8.70 -18.79 0.64
C LYS A 217 -7.68 -17.94 1.40
N LEU A 218 -7.62 -16.64 1.13
CA LEU A 218 -6.61 -15.79 1.75
C LEU A 218 -6.86 -15.56 3.24
N ARG A 219 -5.78 -15.63 4.02
CA ARG A 219 -5.78 -15.39 5.46
C ARG A 219 -5.35 -13.97 5.79
N ALA A 220 -6.09 -13.33 6.68
CA ALA A 220 -5.74 -12.04 7.20
C ALA A 220 -4.70 -12.17 8.30
N GLN A 221 -3.61 -11.42 8.17
CA GLN A 221 -2.51 -11.44 9.12
C GLN A 221 -2.76 -10.48 10.31
N VAL A 222 -3.47 -9.38 10.05
CA VAL A 222 -3.83 -8.37 11.06
C VAL A 222 -5.27 -7.94 10.80
N SER A 223 -6.07 -7.78 11.85
CA SER A 223 -7.43 -7.22 11.73
C SER A 223 -7.44 -5.74 12.06
N SER A 224 -8.06 -4.95 11.18
CA SER A 224 -8.26 -3.53 11.43
C SER A 224 -9.22 -3.31 12.60
N GLN A 225 -9.10 -2.17 13.28
CA GLN A 225 -10.03 -1.83 14.36
C GLN A 225 -11.49 -1.77 13.86
N ALA A 226 -11.72 -1.19 12.68
CA ALA A 226 -13.03 -1.15 12.05
C ALA A 226 -13.62 -2.56 11.85
N ALA A 227 -12.84 -3.49 11.30
CA ALA A 227 -13.29 -4.87 11.11
C ALA A 227 -13.55 -5.58 12.46
N ARG A 228 -12.75 -5.31 13.49
CA ARG A 228 -12.98 -5.84 14.84
C ARG A 228 -14.26 -5.28 15.48
N ILE A 229 -14.53 -3.98 15.33
CA ILE A 229 -15.76 -3.34 15.83
C ILE A 229 -16.98 -3.93 15.12
N ALA A 230 -16.96 -4.00 13.79
CA ALA A 230 -18.05 -4.62 13.04
C ALA A 230 -18.24 -6.09 13.42
N ALA A 231 -17.16 -6.85 13.61
CA ALA A 231 -17.27 -8.24 14.03
C ALA A 231 -17.86 -8.36 15.44
N ALA A 232 -17.47 -7.48 16.38
CA ALA A 232 -18.02 -7.45 17.72
C ALA A 232 -19.52 -7.13 17.70
N ARG A 233 -19.93 -6.10 16.96
CA ARG A 233 -21.34 -5.70 16.87
C ARG A 233 -22.23 -6.74 16.18
N LEU A 234 -21.74 -7.38 15.12
CA LEU A 234 -22.56 -8.30 14.31
C LEU A 234 -22.54 -9.75 14.81
N PHE A 235 -21.50 -10.14 15.56
CA PHE A 235 -21.20 -11.53 15.86
C PHE A 235 -20.66 -11.73 17.27
N ALA A 236 -21.06 -10.90 18.25
CA ALA A 236 -20.58 -10.97 19.64
C ALA A 236 -20.63 -12.40 20.20
N ASP A 237 -21.75 -13.09 19.97
CA ASP A 237 -22.02 -14.42 20.51
C ASP A 237 -21.85 -15.56 19.47
N ASP A 238 -21.38 -15.25 18.26
CA ASP A 238 -21.16 -16.28 17.24
C ASP A 238 -19.73 -16.87 17.38
N PRO A 239 -19.58 -18.19 17.66
CA PRO A 239 -18.26 -18.81 17.79
C PRO A 239 -17.42 -18.72 16.50
N ARG A 240 -18.04 -18.44 15.35
CA ARG A 240 -17.37 -18.25 14.06
C ARG A 240 -16.82 -16.84 13.86
N GLN A 241 -17.09 -15.88 14.75
CA GLN A 241 -16.56 -14.51 14.68
C GLN A 241 -15.04 -14.48 14.45
N ARG A 242 -14.32 -15.36 15.16
CA ARG A 242 -12.86 -15.49 15.01
C ARG A 242 -12.44 -15.97 13.62
N LYS A 243 -13.27 -16.78 12.96
CA LYS A 243 -13.04 -17.22 11.56
C LYS A 243 -13.21 -16.05 10.59
N PHE A 244 -14.23 -15.22 10.78
CA PHE A 244 -14.49 -14.06 9.91
C PHE A 244 -13.40 -13.00 10.00
N THR A 245 -12.87 -12.76 11.19
CA THR A 245 -11.78 -11.80 11.40
C THR A 245 -10.41 -12.32 10.96
N ARG A 246 -10.25 -13.63 10.75
CA ARG A 246 -9.02 -14.28 10.28
C ARG A 246 -8.97 -14.56 8.78
N SER A 247 -10.09 -14.49 8.08
CA SER A 247 -10.11 -14.54 6.61
C SER A 247 -10.02 -13.13 6.03
N LEU A 248 -9.30 -12.96 4.92
CA LEU A 248 -9.27 -11.67 4.22
C LEU A 248 -10.64 -11.33 3.63
N MET A 249 -11.34 -12.33 3.07
CA MET A 249 -12.71 -12.14 2.60
C MET A 249 -13.63 -11.64 3.73
N GLY A 250 -13.58 -12.28 4.89
CA GLY A 250 -14.41 -11.88 6.03
C GLY A 250 -14.09 -10.47 6.51
N GLN A 251 -12.80 -10.11 6.60
CA GLN A 251 -12.41 -8.73 6.91
C GLN A 251 -12.91 -7.72 5.89
N GLN A 252 -12.88 -8.05 4.60
CA GLN A 252 -13.33 -7.14 3.55
C GLN A 252 -14.85 -6.97 3.57
N GLY A 253 -15.61 -8.02 3.87
CA GLY A 253 -17.05 -7.93 4.09
C GLY A 253 -17.39 -7.11 5.34
N LEU A 254 -16.68 -7.34 6.45
CA LEU A 254 -16.84 -6.56 7.69
C LEU A 254 -16.51 -5.09 7.49
N LEU A 255 -15.45 -4.77 6.74
CA LEU A 255 -15.08 -3.40 6.39
C LEU A 255 -16.15 -2.72 5.54
N GLN A 256 -16.77 -3.45 4.60
CA GLN A 256 -17.83 -2.90 3.78
C GLN A 256 -19.06 -2.55 4.64
N ILE A 257 -19.51 -3.49 5.47
CA ILE A 257 -20.66 -3.25 6.37
C ILE A 257 -20.36 -2.12 7.35
N TYR A 258 -19.12 -2.06 7.86
CA TYR A 258 -18.70 -0.96 8.72
C TYR A 258 -18.83 0.40 8.04
N GLU A 259 -18.38 0.52 6.78
CA GLU A 259 -18.44 1.76 6.00
C GLU A 259 -19.88 2.15 5.63
N ASP A 260 -20.72 1.19 5.27
CA ASP A 260 -22.09 1.44 4.83
C ASP A 260 -23.04 1.74 5.99
N PHE A 261 -22.83 1.12 7.15
CA PHE A 261 -23.73 1.19 8.30
C PHE A 261 -23.05 1.76 9.55
N CYS A 262 -22.06 1.06 10.10
CA CYS A 262 -21.52 1.40 11.42
C CYS A 262 -20.87 2.80 11.52
N LEU A 263 -20.36 3.32 10.40
CA LEU A 263 -19.77 4.67 10.34
C LEU A 263 -20.84 5.76 10.20
N ARG A 264 -21.99 5.42 9.62
CA ARG A 264 -23.12 6.35 9.39
C ARG A 264 -24.09 6.38 10.56
N ASP A 265 -24.03 5.37 11.42
CA ASP A 265 -24.90 5.21 12.57
C ASP A 265 -24.30 5.80 13.85
N SER A 266 -24.93 6.85 14.37
CA SER A 266 -24.60 7.46 15.67
C SER A 266 -25.39 6.89 16.84
N SER A 267 -26.32 5.95 16.60
CA SER A 267 -27.21 5.38 17.63
C SER A 267 -26.62 4.18 18.37
N ASP A 268 -25.35 3.86 18.12
CA ASP A 268 -24.69 2.65 18.61
C ASP A 268 -25.51 1.37 18.36
N CYS A 269 -25.96 1.21 17.11
CA CYS A 269 -26.80 0.13 16.61
C CYS A 269 -28.28 0.15 17.04
N ALA A 270 -28.71 1.02 17.96
CA ALA A 270 -30.09 1.02 18.46
C ALA A 270 -31.14 1.22 17.35
N ASN A 271 -30.84 2.10 16.39
CA ASN A 271 -31.69 2.40 15.23
C ASN A 271 -31.00 2.04 13.90
N CYS A 272 -30.04 1.11 13.92
CA CYS A 272 -29.33 0.73 12.72
C CYS A 272 -30.26 -0.02 11.76
N PRO A 273 -30.40 0.38 10.49
CA PRO A 273 -31.32 -0.27 9.54
C PRO A 273 -30.80 -1.62 9.03
N PHE A 274 -29.55 -1.98 9.35
CA PHE A 274 -28.91 -3.18 8.82
C PHE A 274 -29.65 -4.50 9.16
N PRO A 275 -30.11 -4.74 10.41
CA PRO A 275 -30.84 -5.98 10.74
C PRO A 275 -32.16 -6.13 9.97
N GLU A 276 -32.87 -5.03 9.73
CA GLU A 276 -34.11 -5.05 8.94
C GLU A 276 -33.83 -5.36 7.47
N GLN A 277 -32.80 -4.72 6.88
CA GLN A 277 -32.39 -4.99 5.50
C GLN A 277 -31.96 -6.45 5.30
N LEU A 278 -31.32 -7.07 6.29
CA LEU A 278 -30.96 -8.50 6.21
C LEU A 278 -32.18 -9.43 6.18
N ARG A 279 -33.32 -9.04 6.75
CA ARG A 279 -34.55 -9.84 6.70
C ARG A 279 -35.24 -9.77 5.32
N SER A 280 -34.93 -8.74 4.55
CA SER A 280 -35.48 -8.54 3.20
C SER A 280 -34.70 -9.23 2.08
N TRP A 281 -33.62 -9.96 2.42
CA TRP A 281 -32.68 -10.59 1.48
C TRP A 281 -32.68 -12.11 1.60
#